data_AF-A0A140KB91-F1
#
_entry.id   AF-A0A140KB91-F1
#
_cell.length_a   1.000
_cell.length_b   1.000
_cell.length_c   1.000
_cell.angle_alpha   90.00
_cell.angle_beta   90.00
_cell.angle_gamma   90.00
#
_symmetry.space_group_name_H-M   'P 1'
#
loop_
_entity.id
_entity.type
_entity.pdbx_description
1 polymer ?
#
loop_
_entity_poly.entity_id
_entity_poly.type
_entity_poly.pdbx_seq_one_letter_code
_entity_poly.pdbx_strand_id
1 'polypeptide(L)'
;MVEELNIVIKNQIECYKPNSTTTTIEAIKSASKDTPIILDFDETLLLRNSTAEYLNSLQPRLIGALLLRIFNYFQPWNWLPPSIRGKNSRDWFLIIGTTLLLPWTLLFWQNKAKQLAKDFSNKEIIAALNENNQADVVVATLGFNLIVLPILKHIPINYSQLISCRFWRGAIDRHKGKLQMVIDALGVEAVERSLVVTDSSDDIPLLAKAAQPYYVVWSQAKYTVPMNDLYLPFFYLEKVKRPGQKYLFKAILGEDLLIIWLSYSWLSYQPIIHALSMLLLLISFWCIYEVGYWENDLVAEKYEEKPVLSENYYNYQPISNVWQPWLWSFYFAVLGIILLVASQNKFVTANFSLENGKILALPLIKWISFLAVVRGCFWIYNYVNKRTRIWLYFPLQICRYFGYLLITPINLVGTILLVTQVLTRYMPYVLYRYGGGKMENWSQLPKRLLCCLVFVFILSALTVGSGDCSLILNQQALAILLWCFLQAGYRIWQEVRQIKPIYSDGTNQVAEKLAD
;
A
#
# COMPACT_ATOMS: atom_id res chain seq x y z
N MET A 1 -6.31 33.80 -8.34
CA MET A 1 -4.96 33.48 -8.86
C MET A 1 -4.65 31.99 -9.03
N VAL A 2 -4.42 31.17 -7.99
CA VAL A 2 -4.09 29.73 -8.18
C VAL A 2 -5.29 28.93 -8.73
N GLU A 3 -6.50 29.31 -8.35
CA GLU A 3 -7.74 28.66 -8.79
C GLU A 3 -8.10 29.04 -10.25
N GLU A 4 -7.87 30.28 -10.66
CA GLU A 4 -8.03 30.75 -12.05
C GLU A 4 -6.97 30.15 -12.99
N LEU A 5 -5.71 30.01 -12.54
CA LEU A 5 -4.66 29.36 -13.32
C LEU A 5 -4.97 27.87 -13.54
N ASN A 6 -5.52 27.20 -12.52
CA ASN A 6 -5.95 25.80 -12.62
C ASN A 6 -7.18 25.63 -13.52
N ILE A 7 -8.11 26.59 -13.56
CA ILE A 7 -9.25 26.56 -14.49
C ILE A 7 -8.78 26.79 -15.94
N VAL A 8 -7.83 27.71 -16.18
CA VAL A 8 -7.24 27.93 -17.51
C VAL A 8 -6.46 26.71 -17.99
N ILE A 9 -5.65 26.09 -17.14
CA ILE A 9 -4.90 24.86 -17.48
C ILE A 9 -5.85 23.68 -17.74
N LYS A 10 -6.90 23.51 -16.90
CA LYS A 10 -7.87 22.43 -17.08
C LYS A 10 -8.72 22.61 -18.35
N ASN A 11 -9.08 23.84 -18.69
CA ASN A 11 -9.75 24.16 -19.95
C ASN A 11 -8.82 24.05 -21.17
N GLN A 12 -7.50 24.24 -21.00
CA GLN A 12 -6.51 24.01 -22.07
C GLN A 12 -6.21 22.51 -22.29
N ILE A 13 -6.24 21.68 -21.24
CA ILE A 13 -6.12 20.22 -21.34
C ILE A 13 -7.29 19.61 -22.12
N GLU A 14 -8.52 20.15 -21.97
CA GLU A 14 -9.67 19.71 -22.78
C GLU A 14 -9.58 20.10 -24.27
N CYS A 15 -8.68 21.03 -24.64
CA CYS A 15 -8.53 21.50 -26.02
C CYS A 15 -7.56 20.67 -26.89
N TYR A 16 -6.62 19.91 -26.30
CA TYR A 16 -5.69 19.07 -27.07
C TYR A 16 -6.23 17.64 -27.19
N LYS A 17 -7.06 17.41 -28.21
CA LYS A 17 -7.41 16.04 -28.61
C LYS A 17 -6.15 15.35 -29.15
N PRO A 18 -5.91 14.06 -28.83
CA PRO A 18 -4.78 13.32 -29.38
C PRO A 18 -4.80 13.36 -30.91
N ASN A 19 -3.68 13.72 -31.51
CA ASN A 19 -3.42 13.58 -32.93
C ASN A 19 -3.43 12.09 -33.31
N SER A 20 -3.78 11.80 -34.56
CA SER A 20 -3.66 10.43 -35.07
C SER A 20 -2.19 10.06 -35.21
N THR A 21 -1.85 8.82 -34.91
CA THR A 21 -0.50 8.28 -35.09
C THR A 21 0.01 8.51 -36.51
N THR A 22 -0.81 8.26 -37.52
CA THR A 22 -0.44 8.43 -38.94
C THR A 22 -0.04 9.87 -39.26
N THR A 23 -0.83 10.85 -38.83
CA THR A 23 -0.53 12.28 -39.07
C THR A 23 0.80 12.69 -38.44
N THR A 24 1.07 12.22 -37.22
CA THR A 24 2.33 12.52 -36.53
C THR A 24 3.53 11.88 -37.23
N ILE A 25 3.40 10.64 -37.69
CA ILE A 25 4.46 9.95 -38.44
C ILE A 25 4.75 10.66 -39.77
N GLU A 26 3.73 11.10 -40.50
CA GLU A 26 3.89 11.87 -41.74
C GLU A 26 4.58 13.22 -41.48
N ALA A 27 4.22 13.90 -40.38
CA ALA A 27 4.86 15.15 -39.98
C ALA A 27 6.36 14.97 -39.70
N ILE A 28 6.73 13.91 -38.98
CA ILE A 28 8.14 13.57 -38.74
C ILE A 28 8.89 13.35 -40.06
N LYS A 29 8.29 12.60 -41.01
CA LYS A 29 8.89 12.32 -42.32
C LYS A 29 9.09 13.58 -43.16
N SER A 30 8.18 14.53 -43.05
CA SER A 30 8.16 15.77 -43.86
C SER A 30 8.89 16.96 -43.22
N ALA A 31 9.35 16.84 -41.98
CA ALA A 31 10.02 17.92 -41.27
C ALA A 31 11.28 18.38 -42.01
N SER A 32 11.40 19.69 -42.21
CA SER A 32 12.54 20.28 -42.92
C SER A 32 13.82 20.27 -42.07
N LYS A 33 14.97 20.45 -42.70
CA LYS A 33 16.26 20.63 -42.00
C LYS A 33 16.25 21.80 -41.00
N ASP A 34 15.44 22.82 -41.25
CA ASP A 34 15.31 24.01 -40.40
C ASP A 34 14.22 23.85 -39.32
N THR A 35 13.59 22.69 -39.22
CA THR A 35 12.55 22.36 -38.24
C THR A 35 13.10 21.29 -37.30
N PRO A 36 13.66 21.66 -36.13
CA PRO A 36 14.12 20.67 -35.17
C PRO A 36 12.94 19.83 -34.67
N ILE A 37 13.15 18.52 -34.57
CA ILE A 37 12.18 17.56 -34.06
C ILE A 37 12.52 17.32 -32.59
N ILE A 38 11.63 17.72 -31.69
CA ILE A 38 11.76 17.52 -30.25
C ILE A 38 10.86 16.35 -29.85
N LEU A 39 11.47 15.23 -29.50
CA LEU A 39 10.77 14.00 -29.14
C LEU A 39 10.78 13.78 -27.63
N ASP A 40 9.61 13.51 -27.05
CA ASP A 40 9.57 12.93 -25.71
C ASP A 40 10.15 11.52 -25.71
N PHE A 41 10.73 11.14 -24.57
CA PHE A 41 11.37 9.84 -24.42
C PHE A 41 10.40 8.78 -23.89
N ASP A 42 9.89 8.99 -22.68
CA ASP A 42 9.04 8.01 -22.00
C ASP A 42 7.68 7.97 -22.67
N GLU A 43 7.14 6.78 -22.89
CA GLU A 43 5.83 6.51 -23.52
C GLU A 43 5.64 7.04 -24.96
N THR A 44 6.62 7.79 -25.50
CA THR A 44 6.70 8.24 -26.90
C THR A 44 7.76 7.50 -27.70
N LEU A 45 9.06 7.79 -27.51
CA LEU A 45 10.16 7.09 -28.20
C LEU A 45 10.39 5.68 -27.64
N LEU A 46 10.27 5.53 -26.32
CA LEU A 46 10.25 4.27 -25.59
C LEU A 46 8.82 4.02 -25.11
N LEU A 47 8.20 2.90 -25.49
CA LEU A 47 6.80 2.56 -25.15
C LEU A 47 6.61 2.10 -23.68
N ARG A 48 7.47 2.60 -22.79
CA ARG A 48 7.54 2.35 -21.35
C ARG A 48 8.04 3.60 -20.63
N ASN A 49 7.70 3.71 -19.36
CA ASN A 49 8.27 4.70 -18.46
C ASN A 49 9.65 4.27 -17.95
N SER A 50 10.72 4.95 -18.37
CA SER A 50 12.10 4.61 -18.02
C SER A 50 12.38 4.70 -16.51
N THR A 51 11.78 5.68 -15.82
CA THR A 51 11.92 5.82 -14.36
C THR A 51 11.29 4.64 -13.65
N ALA A 52 10.09 4.23 -14.05
CA ALA A 52 9.42 3.09 -13.45
C ALA A 52 10.18 1.77 -13.69
N GLU A 53 10.69 1.56 -14.91
CA GLU A 53 11.50 0.38 -15.23
C GLU A 53 12.84 0.35 -14.48
N TYR A 54 13.47 1.51 -14.27
CA TYR A 54 14.67 1.60 -13.43
C TYR A 54 14.36 1.19 -11.99
N LEU A 55 13.31 1.74 -11.38
CA LEU A 55 12.90 1.38 -10.02
C LEU A 55 12.44 -0.09 -9.93
N ASN A 56 11.90 -0.66 -11.00
CA ASN A 56 11.56 -2.08 -11.11
C ASN A 56 12.82 -2.98 -11.24
N SER A 57 13.98 -2.40 -11.54
CA SER A 57 15.25 -3.14 -11.70
C SER A 57 16.12 -3.16 -10.45
N LEU A 58 15.72 -2.49 -9.36
CA LEU A 58 16.50 -2.39 -8.11
C LEU A 58 16.95 -3.77 -7.62
N GLN A 59 18.22 -3.87 -7.22
CA GLN A 59 18.80 -5.11 -6.69
C GLN A 59 19.46 -4.89 -5.31
N PRO A 60 19.25 -5.78 -4.33
CA PRO A 60 18.32 -6.92 -4.36
C PRO A 60 16.84 -6.47 -4.41
N ARG A 61 16.02 -7.10 -5.26
CA ARG A 61 14.62 -6.69 -5.50
C ARG A 61 13.81 -6.48 -4.22
N LEU A 62 13.96 -7.39 -3.25
CA LEU A 62 13.25 -7.31 -1.98
C LEU A 62 13.57 -6.04 -1.19
N ILE A 63 14.86 -5.72 -1.06
CA ILE A 63 15.30 -4.51 -0.35
C ILE A 63 14.82 -3.28 -1.11
N GLY A 64 14.93 -3.27 -2.44
CA GLY A 64 14.39 -2.21 -3.29
C GLY A 64 12.90 -1.95 -3.06
N ALA A 65 12.08 -3.01 -3.05
CA ALA A 65 10.65 -2.91 -2.80
C ALA A 65 10.32 -2.38 -1.40
N LEU A 66 11.05 -2.82 -0.37
CA LEU A 66 10.90 -2.30 1.00
C LEU A 66 11.26 -0.81 1.08
N LEU A 67 12.36 -0.39 0.47
CA LEU A 67 12.78 1.02 0.42
C LEU A 67 11.73 1.88 -0.29
N LEU A 68 11.21 1.44 -1.45
CA LEU A 68 10.15 2.15 -2.14
C LEU A 68 8.88 2.27 -1.29
N ARG A 69 8.51 1.22 -0.53
CA ARG A 69 7.35 1.26 0.37
C ARG A 69 7.57 2.25 1.52
N ILE A 70 8.76 2.25 2.11
CA ILE A 70 9.17 3.19 3.17
C ILE A 70 9.10 4.62 2.64
N PHE A 71 9.70 4.91 1.48
CA PHE A 71 9.68 6.25 0.90
C PHE A 71 8.27 6.71 0.52
N ASN A 72 7.44 5.84 -0.07
CA ASN A 72 6.05 6.22 -0.36
C ASN A 72 5.17 6.37 0.89
N TYR A 73 5.52 5.72 2.00
CA TYR A 73 4.82 5.88 3.27
C TYR A 73 5.18 7.21 3.94
N PHE A 74 6.47 7.49 4.14
CA PHE A 74 6.93 8.72 4.81
C PHE A 74 6.84 9.96 3.92
N GLN A 75 6.88 9.77 2.60
CA GLN A 75 6.88 10.83 1.60
C GLN A 75 7.92 11.92 1.89
N PRO A 76 9.21 11.56 2.08
CA PRO A 76 10.25 12.47 2.53
C PRO A 76 10.49 13.65 1.58
N TRP A 77 10.10 13.54 0.31
CA TRP A 77 10.11 14.67 -0.65
C TRP A 77 9.19 15.84 -0.24
N ASN A 78 8.26 15.64 0.70
CA ASN A 78 7.46 16.72 1.28
C ASN A 78 8.22 17.51 2.36
N TRP A 79 9.35 17.00 2.84
CA TRP A 79 10.19 17.64 3.87
C TRP A 79 11.31 18.48 3.26
N LEU A 80 11.44 18.50 1.94
CA LEU A 80 12.42 19.30 1.23
C LEU A 80 12.11 20.82 1.35
N PRO A 81 13.08 21.69 1.04
CA PRO A 81 12.85 23.13 0.98
C PRO A 81 11.68 23.52 0.06
N PRO A 82 10.94 24.60 0.34
CA PRO A 82 9.77 25.02 -0.44
C PRO A 82 10.00 25.14 -1.95
N SER A 83 11.22 25.51 -2.36
CA SER A 83 11.62 25.66 -3.76
C SER A 83 11.71 24.34 -4.54
N ILE A 84 11.71 23.18 -3.86
CA ILE A 84 11.86 21.86 -4.49
C ILE A 84 11.02 20.77 -3.80
N ARG A 85 10.08 21.10 -2.91
CA ARG A 85 9.25 20.10 -2.23
C ARG A 85 8.05 19.68 -3.06
N GLY A 86 7.51 18.50 -2.74
CA GLY A 86 6.25 18.01 -3.29
C GLY A 86 6.43 17.01 -4.42
N LYS A 87 5.36 16.81 -5.20
CA LYS A 87 5.25 15.71 -6.19
C LYS A 87 6.32 15.77 -7.29
N ASN A 88 6.74 16.96 -7.70
CA ASN A 88 7.73 17.14 -8.77
C ASN A 88 9.10 16.53 -8.42
N SER A 89 9.41 16.45 -7.12
CA SER A 89 10.68 15.90 -6.61
C SER A 89 10.57 14.46 -6.13
N ARG A 90 9.38 13.85 -6.18
CA ARG A 90 9.16 12.47 -5.76
C ARG A 90 10.08 11.51 -6.51
N ASP A 91 10.04 11.56 -7.84
CA ASP A 91 10.80 10.61 -8.68
C ASP A 91 12.30 10.80 -8.52
N TRP A 92 12.75 12.06 -8.40
CA TRP A 92 14.14 12.38 -8.08
C TRP A 92 14.57 11.78 -6.75
N PHE A 93 13.77 11.94 -5.70
CA PHE A 93 14.07 11.39 -4.39
C PHE A 93 14.09 9.87 -4.41
N LEU A 94 13.13 9.23 -5.08
CA LEU A 94 13.08 7.77 -5.22
C LEU A 94 14.33 7.27 -5.94
N ILE A 95 14.74 7.92 -7.03
CA ILE A 95 15.93 7.52 -7.78
C ILE A 95 17.19 7.76 -6.96
N ILE A 96 17.46 8.98 -6.47
CA ILE A 96 18.67 9.23 -5.67
C ILE A 96 18.71 8.31 -4.46
N GLY A 97 17.63 8.24 -3.68
CA GLY A 97 17.59 7.47 -2.44
C GLY A 97 17.85 5.99 -2.69
N THR A 98 17.23 5.41 -3.73
CA THR A 98 17.42 3.99 -4.04
C THR A 98 18.76 3.72 -4.70
N THR A 99 19.26 4.59 -5.59
CA THR A 99 20.58 4.44 -6.21
C THR A 99 21.72 4.56 -5.20
N LEU A 100 21.62 5.46 -4.21
CA LEU A 100 22.64 5.59 -3.15
C LEU A 100 22.67 4.38 -2.22
N LEU A 101 21.49 3.83 -1.89
CA LEU A 101 21.38 2.65 -1.02
C LEU A 101 21.67 1.33 -1.75
N LEU A 102 21.43 1.28 -3.06
CA LEU A 102 21.59 0.09 -3.92
C LEU A 102 22.41 0.42 -5.18
N PRO A 103 23.68 0.85 -5.05
CA PRO A 103 24.48 1.38 -6.17
C PRO A 103 24.74 0.36 -7.28
N TRP A 104 24.79 -0.93 -6.92
CA TRP A 104 24.92 -2.06 -7.85
C TRP A 104 23.80 -2.11 -8.88
N THR A 105 22.63 -1.52 -8.61
CA THR A 105 21.53 -1.42 -9.59
C THR A 105 22.01 -0.79 -10.89
N LEU A 106 22.95 0.17 -10.85
CA LEU A 106 23.47 0.81 -12.06
C LEU A 106 24.20 -0.16 -12.98
N LEU A 107 24.85 -1.19 -12.43
CA LEU A 107 25.53 -2.23 -13.22
C LEU A 107 24.52 -3.11 -13.94
N PHE A 108 23.49 -3.56 -13.22
CA PHE A 108 22.40 -4.36 -13.80
C PHE A 108 21.54 -3.56 -14.78
N TRP A 109 21.41 -2.25 -14.55
CA TRP A 109 20.63 -1.35 -15.38
C TRP A 109 21.16 -1.28 -16.81
N GLN A 110 22.48 -1.32 -17.03
CA GLN A 110 23.04 -1.28 -18.39
C GLN A 110 22.48 -2.40 -19.28
N ASN A 111 22.44 -3.64 -18.75
CA ASN A 111 21.91 -4.79 -19.47
C ASN A 111 20.40 -4.69 -19.66
N LYS A 112 19.68 -4.25 -18.63
CA LYS A 112 18.23 -4.07 -18.71
C LYS A 112 17.85 -2.98 -19.70
N ALA A 113 18.59 -1.87 -19.75
CA ALA A 113 18.39 -0.76 -20.65
C ALA A 113 18.53 -1.19 -22.12
N LYS A 114 19.55 -2.01 -22.44
CA LYS A 114 19.70 -2.63 -23.76
C LYS A 114 18.48 -3.47 -24.15
N GLN A 115 17.98 -4.28 -23.21
CA GLN A 115 16.78 -5.08 -23.44
C GLN A 115 15.55 -4.19 -23.67
N LEU A 116 15.37 -3.14 -22.87
CA LEU A 116 14.25 -2.21 -23.01
C LEU A 116 14.26 -1.51 -24.37
N ALA A 117 15.42 -1.04 -24.83
CA ALA A 117 15.57 -0.46 -26.15
C ALA A 117 15.17 -1.45 -27.26
N LYS A 118 15.57 -2.72 -27.16
CA LYS A 118 15.22 -3.74 -28.16
C LYS A 118 13.71 -4.04 -28.18
N ASP A 119 13.11 -4.20 -27.00
CA ASP A 119 11.77 -4.78 -26.87
C ASP A 119 10.66 -3.72 -26.92
N PHE A 120 10.96 -2.46 -26.55
CA PHE A 120 9.96 -1.42 -26.35
C PHE A 120 10.23 -0.11 -27.09
N SER A 121 11.22 -0.03 -27.98
CA SER A 121 11.36 1.17 -28.82
C SER A 121 10.18 1.31 -29.79
N ASN A 122 9.74 2.55 -30.02
CA ASN A 122 8.68 2.86 -30.97
C ASN A 122 9.19 2.75 -32.41
N LYS A 123 8.94 1.60 -33.04
CA LYS A 123 9.43 1.28 -34.38
C LYS A 123 8.89 2.22 -35.46
N GLU A 124 7.70 2.77 -35.29
CA GLU A 124 7.08 3.67 -36.27
C GLU A 124 7.80 5.02 -36.29
N ILE A 125 8.07 5.59 -35.11
CA ILE A 125 8.89 6.82 -34.99
C ILE A 125 10.29 6.57 -35.55
N ILE A 126 10.94 5.45 -35.18
CA ILE A 126 12.29 5.13 -35.66
C ILE A 126 12.34 5.06 -37.19
N ALA A 127 11.38 4.37 -37.81
CA ALA A 127 11.31 4.28 -39.27
C ALA A 127 11.14 5.68 -39.90
N ALA A 128 10.25 6.51 -39.34
CA ALA A 128 10.00 7.86 -39.81
C ALA A 128 11.25 8.76 -39.74
N LEU A 129 12.01 8.67 -38.63
CA LEU A 129 13.25 9.43 -38.46
C LEU A 129 14.35 8.96 -39.40
N ASN A 130 14.48 7.65 -39.63
CA ASN A 130 15.48 7.09 -40.54
C ASN A 130 15.18 7.39 -42.02
N GLU A 131 13.90 7.60 -42.37
CA GLU A 131 13.51 8.14 -43.67
C GLU A 131 13.85 9.64 -43.81
N ASN A 132 13.85 10.39 -42.70
CA ASN A 132 14.19 11.82 -42.66
C ASN A 132 15.57 12.10 -42.04
N ASN A 133 16.63 11.76 -42.78
CA ASN A 133 18.01 11.96 -42.31
C ASN A 133 18.49 13.43 -42.28
N GLN A 134 17.64 14.38 -42.68
CA GLN A 134 18.00 15.80 -42.72
C GLN A 134 17.53 16.59 -41.48
N ALA A 135 16.54 16.08 -40.75
CA ALA A 135 16.01 16.75 -39.58
C ALA A 135 16.96 16.69 -38.38
N ASP A 136 17.03 17.78 -37.63
CA ASP A 136 17.74 17.83 -36.36
C ASP A 136 16.87 17.25 -35.24
N VAL A 137 17.24 16.07 -34.72
CA VAL A 137 16.44 15.34 -33.73
C VAL A 137 16.99 15.56 -32.34
N VAL A 138 16.16 16.13 -31.46
CA VAL A 138 16.45 16.36 -30.04
C VAL A 138 15.51 15.51 -29.20
N VAL A 139 16.05 14.74 -28.26
CA VAL A 139 15.24 13.98 -27.30
C VAL A 139 15.12 14.80 -26.01
N ALA A 140 13.91 15.10 -25.57
CA ALA A 140 13.64 15.92 -24.39
C ALA A 140 12.75 15.19 -23.38
N THR A 141 13.22 15.02 -22.14
CA THR A 141 12.49 14.27 -21.12
C THR A 141 12.71 14.83 -19.71
N LEU A 142 11.72 14.65 -18.83
CA LEU A 142 11.89 14.87 -17.39
C LEU A 142 12.48 13.64 -16.66
N GLY A 143 12.74 12.56 -17.40
CA GLY A 143 13.55 11.43 -16.95
C GLY A 143 15.01 11.84 -16.71
N PHE A 144 15.78 10.96 -16.07
CA PHE A 144 17.12 11.27 -15.61
C PHE A 144 18.17 10.76 -16.60
N ASN A 145 19.19 11.56 -16.89
CA ASN A 145 20.26 11.20 -17.82
C ASN A 145 20.87 9.82 -17.51
N LEU A 146 21.16 9.56 -16.23
CA LEU A 146 21.71 8.29 -15.74
C LEU A 146 20.87 7.06 -16.12
N ILE A 147 19.55 7.25 -16.30
CA ILE A 147 18.57 6.21 -16.61
C ILE A 147 18.30 6.13 -18.11
N VAL A 148 18.05 7.28 -18.74
CA VAL A 148 17.62 7.41 -20.14
C VAL A 148 18.76 7.11 -21.11
N LEU A 149 19.96 7.66 -20.85
CA LEU A 149 21.07 7.56 -21.79
C LEU A 149 21.50 6.10 -22.09
N PRO A 150 21.58 5.17 -21.10
CA PRO A 150 21.81 3.76 -21.37
C PRO A 150 20.79 3.10 -22.31
N ILE A 151 19.53 3.53 -22.27
CA ILE A 151 18.50 3.01 -23.18
C ILE A 151 18.69 3.65 -24.57
N LEU A 152 18.77 4.98 -24.62
CA LEU A 152 18.83 5.76 -25.86
C LEU A 152 20.03 5.35 -26.74
N LYS A 153 21.18 5.01 -26.14
CA LYS A 153 22.36 4.47 -26.85
C LYS A 153 22.11 3.21 -27.68
N HIS A 154 21.03 2.48 -27.37
CA HIS A 154 20.65 1.25 -28.06
C HIS A 154 19.41 1.41 -28.95
N ILE A 155 18.86 2.62 -29.05
CA ILE A 155 17.78 2.95 -30.00
C ILE A 155 18.44 3.40 -31.31
N PRO A 156 18.12 2.78 -32.46
CA PRO A 156 18.80 3.05 -33.73
C PRO A 156 18.25 4.32 -34.41
N ILE A 157 18.52 5.47 -33.79
CA ILE A 157 18.20 6.81 -34.32
C ILE A 157 19.43 7.71 -34.25
N ASN A 158 19.52 8.64 -35.18
CA ASN A 158 20.48 9.74 -35.11
C ASN A 158 19.81 10.90 -34.37
N TYR A 159 20.38 11.31 -33.23
CA TYR A 159 19.93 12.46 -32.46
C TYR A 159 21.12 13.36 -32.15
N SER A 160 20.90 14.68 -32.17
CA SER A 160 21.95 15.67 -31.91
C SER A 160 22.15 15.91 -30.42
N GLN A 161 21.07 15.88 -29.64
CA GLN A 161 21.11 16.21 -28.22
C GLN A 161 20.07 15.43 -27.39
N LEU A 162 20.44 15.11 -26.15
CA LEU A 162 19.53 14.64 -25.10
C LEU A 162 19.39 15.72 -24.03
N ILE A 163 18.18 16.24 -23.86
CA ILE A 163 17.79 17.17 -22.80
C ILE A 163 17.06 16.36 -21.72
N SER A 164 17.71 16.16 -20.57
CA SER A 164 17.18 15.34 -19.49
C SER A 164 17.56 15.88 -18.12
N CYS A 165 16.88 15.41 -17.07
CA CYS A 165 17.20 15.81 -15.70
C CYS A 165 18.56 15.24 -15.28
N ARG A 166 19.36 16.07 -14.62
CA ARG A 166 20.65 15.64 -14.06
C ARG A 166 20.41 14.86 -12.77
N PHE A 167 21.24 13.84 -12.51
CA PHE A 167 21.06 12.99 -11.32
C PHE A 167 21.02 13.83 -10.01
N TRP A 168 22.06 14.61 -9.72
CA TRP A 168 22.15 15.40 -8.49
C TRP A 168 21.24 16.63 -8.43
N ARG A 169 20.86 17.19 -9.58
CA ARG A 169 20.06 18.43 -9.67
C ARG A 169 18.62 18.19 -10.14
N GLY A 170 18.20 16.93 -10.19
CA GLY A 170 16.96 16.56 -10.85
C GLY A 170 15.71 17.14 -10.22
N ALA A 171 15.68 17.41 -8.90
CA ALA A 171 14.60 18.17 -8.29
C ALA A 171 14.47 19.59 -8.85
N ILE A 172 15.59 20.29 -9.02
CA ILE A 172 15.63 21.64 -9.60
C ILE A 172 15.21 21.58 -11.07
N ASP A 173 15.77 20.63 -11.82
CA ASP A 173 15.47 20.45 -13.25
C ASP A 173 13.97 20.14 -13.47
N ARG A 174 13.39 19.24 -12.67
CA ARG A 174 11.96 18.91 -12.74
C ARG A 174 11.05 20.07 -12.31
N HIS A 175 11.45 20.86 -11.31
CA HIS A 175 10.67 22.04 -10.94
C HIS A 175 10.74 23.14 -12.02
N LYS A 176 11.87 23.25 -12.72
CA LYS A 176 12.03 24.15 -13.85
C LYS A 176 11.11 23.78 -15.02
N GLY A 177 10.85 22.48 -15.21
CA GLY A 177 9.89 21.95 -16.19
C GLY A 177 10.48 21.79 -17.59
N LYS A 178 9.84 20.94 -18.41
CA LYS A 178 10.39 20.50 -19.71
C LYS A 178 10.57 21.67 -20.68
N LEU A 179 9.56 22.55 -20.83
CA LEU A 179 9.63 23.73 -21.69
C LEU A 179 10.89 24.56 -21.42
N GLN A 180 11.10 24.96 -20.17
CA GLN A 180 12.22 25.84 -19.85
C GLN A 180 13.57 25.14 -20.01
N MET A 181 13.66 23.84 -19.68
CA MET A 181 14.87 23.06 -19.95
C MET A 181 15.21 23.00 -21.44
N VAL A 182 14.20 22.89 -22.30
CA VAL A 182 14.38 22.89 -23.76
C VAL A 182 14.78 24.28 -24.25
N ILE A 183 14.13 25.35 -23.77
CA ILE A 183 14.50 26.74 -24.11
C ILE A 183 15.95 27.03 -23.71
N ASP A 184 16.40 26.62 -22.53
CA ASP A 184 17.78 26.87 -22.12
C ASP A 184 18.80 26.18 -23.03
N ALA A 185 18.45 25.04 -23.61
CA ALA A 185 19.33 24.22 -24.40
C ALA A 185 19.35 24.62 -25.88
N LEU A 186 18.18 24.94 -26.45
CA LEU A 186 18.00 25.20 -27.89
C LEU A 186 17.74 26.68 -28.22
N GLY A 187 17.33 27.48 -27.24
CA GLY A 187 16.84 28.84 -27.45
C GLY A 187 15.35 28.89 -27.79
N VAL A 188 14.74 30.05 -27.58
CA VAL A 188 13.29 30.27 -27.80
C VAL A 188 12.91 30.08 -29.27
N GLU A 189 13.67 30.67 -30.19
CA GLU A 189 13.40 30.59 -31.64
C GLU A 189 13.40 29.14 -32.16
N ALA A 190 14.31 28.30 -31.64
CA ALA A 190 14.38 26.90 -32.01
C ALA A 190 13.14 26.12 -31.54
N VAL A 191 12.64 26.40 -30.34
CA VAL A 191 11.40 25.81 -29.84
C VAL A 191 10.20 26.30 -30.66
N GLU A 192 10.14 27.59 -30.97
CA GLU A 192 9.00 28.16 -31.71
C GLU A 192 8.89 27.63 -33.13
N ARG A 193 10.00 27.30 -33.79
CA ARG A 193 10.00 26.65 -35.12
C ARG A 193 9.94 25.12 -35.07
N SER A 194 9.92 24.50 -33.89
CA SER A 194 10.07 23.05 -33.74
C SER A 194 8.80 22.25 -34.06
N LEU A 195 9.00 20.97 -34.37
CA LEU A 195 7.99 19.93 -34.30
C LEU A 195 8.17 19.18 -32.98
N VAL A 196 7.15 19.22 -32.11
CA VAL A 196 7.19 18.52 -30.80
C VAL A 196 6.27 17.31 -30.85
N VAL A 197 6.76 16.15 -30.40
CA VAL A 197 5.96 14.92 -30.25
C VAL A 197 6.01 14.43 -28.81
N THR A 198 4.86 14.25 -28.18
CA THR A 198 4.75 13.76 -26.80
C THR A 198 3.42 13.04 -26.58
N ASP A 199 3.37 12.14 -25.60
CA ASP A 199 2.17 11.48 -25.09
C ASP A 199 1.67 12.09 -23.76
N SER A 200 2.44 13.03 -23.18
CA SER A 200 2.16 13.55 -21.86
C SER A 200 1.44 14.90 -21.88
N SER A 201 0.37 15.01 -21.09
CA SER A 201 -0.31 16.28 -20.84
C SER A 201 0.55 17.28 -20.06
N ASP A 202 1.58 16.82 -19.35
CA ASP A 202 2.49 17.70 -18.61
C ASP A 202 3.34 18.58 -19.57
N ASP A 203 3.39 18.21 -20.86
CA ASP A 203 4.13 18.93 -21.90
C ASP A 203 3.28 19.96 -22.65
N ILE A 204 2.03 20.20 -22.25
CA ILE A 204 1.18 21.24 -22.84
C ILE A 204 1.89 22.60 -22.97
N PRO A 205 2.65 23.09 -21.96
CA PRO A 205 3.40 24.34 -22.11
C PRO A 205 4.43 24.30 -23.25
N LEU A 206 5.04 23.14 -23.52
CA LEU A 206 5.98 22.94 -24.62
C LEU A 206 5.24 22.88 -25.97
N LEU A 207 4.15 22.12 -26.03
CA LEU A 207 3.29 22.03 -27.23
C LEU A 207 2.73 23.40 -27.63
N ALA A 208 2.29 24.21 -26.66
CA ALA A 208 1.75 25.54 -26.91
C ALA A 208 2.76 26.53 -27.51
N LYS A 209 4.06 26.22 -27.41
CA LYS A 209 5.14 27.04 -27.96
C LYS A 209 5.65 26.56 -29.30
N ALA A 210 5.44 25.31 -29.66
CA ALA A 210 5.95 24.74 -30.91
C ALA A 210 5.10 25.11 -32.12
N ALA A 211 5.73 25.30 -33.28
CA ALA A 211 5.02 25.50 -34.55
C ALA A 211 4.18 24.28 -34.93
N GLN A 212 4.67 23.07 -34.65
CA GLN A 212 3.99 21.82 -35.00
C GLN A 212 3.85 20.92 -33.76
N PRO A 213 2.80 21.12 -32.93
CA PRO A 213 2.56 20.32 -31.75
C PRO A 213 1.80 19.03 -32.06
N TYR A 214 2.37 17.89 -31.68
CA TYR A 214 1.75 16.57 -31.78
C TYR A 214 1.63 15.91 -30.41
N TYR A 215 0.41 15.83 -29.92
CA TYR A 215 0.04 15.09 -28.72
C TYR A 215 -0.52 13.73 -29.14
N VAL A 216 0.16 12.61 -28.86
CA VAL A 216 -0.23 11.28 -29.37
C VAL A 216 -0.22 10.24 -28.27
N VAL A 217 -1.31 9.48 -28.16
CA VAL A 217 -1.37 8.32 -27.25
C VAL A 217 -1.08 7.04 -28.04
N TRP A 218 0.03 6.38 -27.72
CA TRP A 218 0.46 5.16 -28.40
C TRP A 218 -0.24 3.93 -27.81
N SER A 219 -0.97 3.18 -28.63
CA SER A 219 -1.71 1.98 -28.17
C SER A 219 -0.83 0.87 -27.58
N GLN A 220 0.46 0.86 -27.93
CA GLN A 220 1.44 -0.10 -27.45
C GLN A 220 2.15 0.34 -26.16
N ALA A 221 2.04 1.61 -25.78
CA ALA A 221 2.60 2.10 -24.53
C ALA A 221 1.91 1.41 -23.35
N LYS A 222 2.70 1.00 -22.36
CA LYS A 222 2.13 0.46 -21.11
C LYS A 222 2.81 1.08 -19.91
N TYR A 223 1.97 1.49 -18.96
CA TYR A 223 2.40 1.94 -17.66
C TYR A 223 2.62 0.75 -16.72
N THR A 224 3.82 0.62 -16.17
CA THR A 224 4.17 -0.43 -15.20
C THR A 224 4.42 0.19 -13.82
N VAL A 225 3.79 -0.37 -12.79
CA VAL A 225 4.10 0.03 -11.40
C VAL A 225 5.38 -0.69 -10.98
N PRO A 226 6.40 0.02 -10.44
CA PRO A 226 7.66 -0.60 -10.03
C PRO A 226 7.45 -1.69 -8.97
N MET A 227 8.14 -2.83 -9.13
CA MET A 227 8.14 -3.96 -8.19
C MET A 227 6.75 -4.54 -7.91
N ASN A 228 5.80 -4.39 -8.84
CA ASN A 228 4.43 -4.85 -8.67
C ASN A 228 4.29 -6.38 -8.71
N ASP A 229 5.32 -7.08 -9.18
CA ASP A 229 5.44 -8.54 -9.24
C ASP A 229 5.92 -9.17 -7.92
N LEU A 230 6.37 -8.36 -6.94
CA LEU A 230 6.85 -8.86 -5.66
C LEU A 230 5.75 -8.85 -4.59
N TYR A 231 5.47 -10.02 -4.00
CA TYR A 231 4.65 -10.09 -2.80
C TYR A 231 5.41 -9.57 -1.58
N LEU A 232 4.78 -8.65 -0.86
CA LEU A 232 5.14 -8.26 0.49
C LEU A 232 3.98 -8.61 1.44
N PRO A 233 4.24 -8.86 2.73
CA PRO A 233 3.18 -9.00 3.72
C PRO A 233 2.17 -7.85 3.62
N PHE A 234 0.88 -8.18 3.79
CA PHE A 234 -0.25 -7.27 3.70
C PHE A 234 -0.56 -6.75 2.29
N PHE A 235 0.08 -7.29 1.24
CA PHE A 235 -0.14 -6.84 -0.13
C PHE A 235 -1.60 -7.01 -0.56
N TYR A 236 -2.12 -8.24 -0.50
CA TYR A 236 -3.48 -8.55 -0.86
C TYR A 236 -4.47 -7.80 0.03
N LEU A 237 -4.17 -7.70 1.33
CA LEU A 237 -5.03 -7.00 2.27
C LEU A 237 -5.19 -5.51 1.93
N GLU A 238 -4.08 -4.81 1.67
CA GLU A 238 -4.06 -3.36 1.41
C GLU A 238 -4.42 -2.99 -0.03
N LYS A 239 -4.07 -3.83 -1.02
CA LYS A 239 -4.30 -3.53 -2.44
C LYS A 239 -5.60 -4.09 -2.97
N VAL A 240 -6.02 -5.26 -2.49
CA VAL A 240 -7.20 -5.96 -3.02
C VAL A 240 -8.34 -5.94 -2.02
N LYS A 241 -8.17 -6.42 -0.79
CA LYS A 241 -9.30 -6.63 0.12
C LYS A 241 -9.83 -5.34 0.73
N ARG A 242 -8.95 -4.39 1.05
CA ARG A 242 -9.27 -3.14 1.76
C ARG A 242 -8.54 -1.93 1.15
N PRO A 243 -8.67 -1.68 -0.17
CA PRO A 243 -7.96 -0.60 -0.85
C PRO A 243 -8.27 0.76 -0.21
N GLY A 244 -7.21 1.52 0.09
CA GLY A 244 -7.32 2.89 0.65
C GLY A 244 -7.74 2.99 2.12
N GLN A 245 -8.12 1.88 2.78
CA GLN A 245 -8.64 1.92 4.14
C GLN A 245 -7.55 2.04 5.23
N LYS A 246 -6.27 1.86 4.85
CA LYS A 246 -5.12 1.81 5.77
C LYS A 246 -5.34 0.77 6.87
N TYR A 247 -5.82 -0.41 6.49
CA TYR A 247 -6.31 -1.45 7.41
C TYR A 247 -5.19 -1.99 8.31
N LEU A 248 -3.98 -2.16 7.78
CA LEU A 248 -2.77 -2.50 8.52
C LEU A 248 -2.58 -1.55 9.70
N PHE A 249 -2.60 -0.24 9.47
CA PHE A 249 -2.36 0.73 10.54
C PHE A 249 -3.53 0.86 11.50
N LYS A 250 -4.77 0.93 10.97
CA LYS A 250 -5.95 1.19 11.80
C LYS A 250 -6.40 -0.03 12.60
N ALA A 251 -6.48 -1.20 11.96
CA ALA A 251 -7.05 -2.39 12.58
C ALA A 251 -5.98 -3.34 13.12
N ILE A 252 -4.89 -3.57 12.40
CA ILE A 252 -3.87 -4.53 12.84
C ILE A 252 -2.96 -3.90 13.89
N LEU A 253 -2.27 -2.81 13.55
CA LEU A 253 -1.36 -2.14 14.47
C LEU A 253 -2.10 -1.29 15.52
N GLY A 254 -3.19 -0.61 15.11
CA GLY A 254 -3.93 0.28 15.99
C GLY A 254 -4.94 -0.40 16.93
N GLU A 255 -5.35 -1.64 16.66
CA GLU A 255 -6.28 -2.38 17.53
C GLU A 255 -5.69 -3.73 17.95
N ASP A 256 -5.41 -4.65 17.02
CA ASP A 256 -4.99 -6.01 17.40
C ASP A 256 -3.68 -6.04 18.18
N LEU A 257 -2.67 -5.30 17.71
CA LEU A 257 -1.37 -5.24 18.36
C LEU A 257 -1.46 -4.67 19.77
N LEU A 258 -2.23 -3.59 19.96
CA LEU A 258 -2.41 -2.98 21.28
C LEU A 258 -3.10 -3.95 22.24
N ILE A 259 -4.11 -4.68 21.78
CA ILE A 259 -4.79 -5.70 22.58
C ILE A 259 -3.81 -6.81 22.95
N ILE A 260 -3.01 -7.29 22.00
CA ILE A 260 -2.00 -8.32 22.27
C ILE A 260 -0.96 -7.81 23.27
N TRP A 261 -0.47 -6.57 23.14
CA TRP A 261 0.48 -6.00 24.10
C TRP A 261 -0.11 -5.85 25.50
N LEU A 262 -1.33 -5.30 25.60
CA LEU A 262 -2.01 -5.12 26.88
C LEU A 262 -2.33 -6.46 27.55
N SER A 263 -2.65 -7.51 26.78
CA SER A 263 -2.93 -8.84 27.34
C SER A 263 -1.67 -9.66 27.67
N TYR A 264 -0.66 -9.66 26.79
CA TYR A 264 0.46 -10.60 26.85
C TYR A 264 1.76 -10.01 27.39
N SER A 265 2.10 -8.77 27.04
CA SER A 265 3.39 -8.20 27.42
C SER A 265 3.43 -7.69 28.86
N TRP A 266 2.26 -7.56 29.51
CA TRP A 266 2.16 -7.01 30.86
C TRP A 266 2.86 -7.86 31.93
N LEU A 267 2.86 -9.19 31.76
CA LEU A 267 3.48 -10.12 32.71
C LEU A 267 4.99 -10.31 32.48
N SER A 268 5.53 -9.81 31.36
CA SER A 268 6.93 -10.04 31.02
C SER A 268 7.86 -9.17 31.85
N TYR A 269 8.97 -9.75 32.32
CA TYR A 269 10.06 -9.00 32.96
C TYR A 269 10.70 -7.98 32.01
N GLN A 270 10.69 -8.26 30.71
CA GLN A 270 11.20 -7.37 29.66
C GLN A 270 10.04 -7.01 28.69
N PRO A 271 9.11 -6.15 29.12
CA PRO A 271 7.86 -5.92 28.41
C PRO A 271 8.06 -5.35 27.00
N ILE A 272 9.10 -4.55 26.78
CA ILE A 272 9.41 -3.95 25.47
C ILE A 272 9.90 -5.01 24.47
N ILE A 273 10.82 -5.88 24.88
CA ILE A 273 11.34 -6.96 24.01
C ILE A 273 10.23 -7.98 23.73
N HIS A 274 9.42 -8.30 24.73
CA HIS A 274 8.25 -9.15 24.56
C HIS A 274 7.21 -8.52 23.62
N ALA A 275 6.96 -7.21 23.72
CA ALA A 275 6.07 -6.50 22.80
C ALA A 275 6.58 -6.54 21.35
N LEU A 276 7.88 -6.37 21.13
CA LEU A 276 8.48 -6.51 19.79
C LEU A 276 8.36 -7.94 19.26
N SER A 277 8.54 -8.95 20.11
CA SER A 277 8.26 -10.35 19.76
C SER A 277 6.82 -10.54 19.31
N MET A 278 5.86 -10.03 20.08
CA MET A 278 4.43 -10.12 19.74
C MET A 278 4.09 -9.41 18.42
N LEU A 279 4.74 -8.30 18.10
CA LEU A 279 4.58 -7.62 16.81
C LEU A 279 5.03 -8.52 15.64
N LEU A 280 6.20 -9.14 15.74
CA LEU A 280 6.71 -10.02 14.69
C LEU A 280 5.82 -11.25 14.53
N LEU A 281 5.36 -11.84 15.63
CA LEU A 281 4.43 -12.97 15.59
C LEU A 281 3.05 -12.56 15.05
N LEU A 282 2.58 -11.35 15.32
CA LEU A 282 1.38 -10.80 14.70
C LEU A 282 1.53 -10.67 13.19
N ILE A 283 2.66 -10.16 12.71
CA ILE A 283 2.95 -10.10 11.27
C ILE A 283 2.99 -11.52 10.68
N SER A 284 3.63 -12.47 11.37
CA SER A 284 3.68 -13.88 10.99
C SER A 284 2.29 -14.52 10.86
N PHE A 285 1.41 -14.29 11.85
CA PHE A 285 0.01 -14.72 11.82
C PHE A 285 -0.74 -14.12 10.63
N TRP A 286 -0.61 -12.81 10.42
CA TRP A 286 -1.34 -12.12 9.38
C TRP A 286 -0.92 -12.49 7.96
N CYS A 287 0.34 -12.87 7.75
CA CYS A 287 0.76 -13.42 6.46
C CYS A 287 -0.10 -14.63 6.07
N ILE A 288 -0.38 -15.53 7.02
CA ILE A 288 -1.22 -16.72 6.76
C ILE A 288 -2.71 -16.36 6.72
N TYR A 289 -3.15 -15.46 7.61
CA TYR A 289 -4.54 -15.00 7.64
C TYR A 289 -4.96 -14.31 6.34
N GLU A 290 -4.05 -13.57 5.70
CA GLU A 290 -4.25 -12.92 4.41
C GLU A 290 -4.47 -13.91 3.26
N VAL A 291 -3.78 -15.06 3.27
CA VAL A 291 -4.04 -16.15 2.31
C VAL A 291 -5.49 -16.61 2.40
N GLY A 292 -6.06 -16.64 3.61
CA GLY A 292 -7.47 -16.93 3.84
C GLY A 292 -8.40 -15.95 3.12
N TYR A 293 -8.08 -14.66 3.09
CA TYR A 293 -8.85 -13.66 2.33
C TYR A 293 -8.70 -13.81 0.83
N TRP A 294 -7.50 -14.07 0.35
CA TRP A 294 -7.26 -14.33 -1.07
C TRP A 294 -8.04 -15.55 -1.57
N GLU A 295 -7.99 -16.64 -0.82
CA GLU A 295 -8.77 -17.84 -1.13
C GLU A 295 -10.28 -17.60 -1.01
N ASN A 296 -10.73 -16.76 -0.07
CA ASN A 296 -12.14 -16.42 0.06
C ASN A 296 -12.69 -15.81 -1.24
N ASP A 297 -11.91 -14.90 -1.85
CA ASP A 297 -12.30 -14.21 -3.07
C ASP A 297 -12.22 -15.14 -4.30
N LEU A 298 -11.23 -16.05 -4.37
CA LEU A 298 -11.19 -17.11 -5.39
C LEU A 298 -12.40 -18.06 -5.32
N VAL A 299 -12.77 -18.48 -4.11
CA VAL A 299 -13.94 -19.34 -3.89
C VAL A 299 -15.23 -18.60 -4.21
N ALA A 300 -15.31 -17.31 -3.87
CA ALA A 300 -16.45 -16.48 -4.21
C ALA A 300 -16.62 -16.34 -5.73
N GLU A 301 -15.54 -16.01 -6.46
CA GLU A 301 -15.54 -15.95 -7.92
C GLU A 301 -16.03 -17.25 -8.56
N LYS A 302 -15.60 -18.40 -8.03
CA LYS A 302 -15.91 -19.71 -8.61
C LYS A 302 -17.33 -20.21 -8.31
N TYR A 303 -17.87 -19.93 -7.12
CA TYR A 303 -19.07 -20.61 -6.63
C TYR A 303 -20.22 -19.69 -6.20
N GLU A 304 -20.01 -18.38 -6.06
CA GLU A 304 -21.08 -17.45 -5.68
C GLU A 304 -21.69 -16.80 -6.94
N GLU A 305 -23.03 -16.79 -7.05
CA GLU A 305 -23.72 -16.15 -8.19
C GLU A 305 -23.43 -14.65 -8.32
N LYS A 306 -23.18 -13.97 -7.20
CA LYS A 306 -22.89 -12.54 -7.10
C LYS A 306 -21.73 -12.33 -6.14
N PRO A 307 -20.48 -12.56 -6.56
CA PRO A 307 -19.32 -12.42 -5.70
C PRO A 307 -19.06 -10.93 -5.41
N VAL A 308 -18.69 -10.62 -4.18
CA VAL A 308 -18.31 -9.24 -3.77
C VAL A 308 -16.80 -9.12 -3.85
N LEU A 309 -16.30 -8.80 -5.04
CA LEU A 309 -14.88 -8.62 -5.34
C LEU A 309 -14.57 -7.12 -5.46
N SER A 310 -13.33 -6.73 -5.13
CA SER A 310 -12.89 -5.36 -5.36
C SER A 310 -12.50 -5.13 -6.82
N GLU A 311 -12.55 -3.88 -7.27
CA GLU A 311 -12.10 -3.49 -8.63
C GLU A 311 -10.64 -3.90 -8.90
N ASN A 312 -9.82 -3.91 -7.84
CA ASN A 312 -8.41 -4.28 -7.91
C ASN A 312 -8.17 -5.79 -8.00
N TYR A 313 -9.18 -6.63 -7.79
CA TYR A 313 -9.03 -8.09 -7.76
C TYR A 313 -8.38 -8.63 -9.03
N TYR A 314 -8.94 -8.33 -10.19
CA TYR A 314 -8.46 -8.87 -11.48
C TYR A 314 -7.04 -8.39 -11.84
N ASN A 315 -6.66 -7.19 -11.39
CA ASN A 315 -5.34 -6.62 -11.65
C ASN A 315 -4.23 -7.30 -10.84
N TYR A 316 -4.56 -7.86 -9.67
CA TYR A 316 -3.57 -8.38 -8.71
C TYR A 316 -3.71 -9.88 -8.40
N GLN A 317 -4.75 -10.54 -8.91
CA GLN A 317 -4.94 -11.99 -8.80
C GLN A 317 -3.70 -12.78 -9.26
N PRO A 318 -3.02 -12.45 -10.37
CA PRO A 318 -1.87 -13.24 -10.85
C PRO A 318 -0.62 -13.15 -9.95
N ILE A 319 -0.50 -12.08 -9.15
CA ILE A 319 0.67 -11.83 -8.29
C ILE A 319 0.53 -12.58 -6.96
N SER A 320 -0.71 -12.76 -6.50
CA SER A 320 -1.00 -13.36 -5.19
C SER A 320 -0.80 -14.87 -5.25
N ASN A 321 -0.03 -15.42 -4.30
CA ASN A 321 0.25 -16.85 -4.22
C ASN A 321 0.25 -17.34 -2.77
N VAL A 322 0.29 -18.66 -2.60
CA VAL A 322 0.21 -19.31 -1.28
C VAL A 322 1.57 -19.40 -0.59
N TRP A 323 2.66 -19.59 -1.33
CA TRP A 323 3.95 -19.98 -0.74
C TRP A 323 4.76 -18.80 -0.18
N GLN A 324 4.75 -17.63 -0.83
CA GLN A 324 5.46 -16.44 -0.34
C GLN A 324 4.96 -15.98 1.04
N PRO A 325 3.64 -15.94 1.33
CA PRO A 325 3.14 -15.70 2.67
C PRO A 325 3.68 -16.66 3.74
N TRP A 326 3.88 -17.95 3.41
CA TRP A 326 4.46 -18.92 4.34
C TRP A 326 5.93 -18.64 4.64
N LEU A 327 6.73 -18.27 3.62
CA LEU A 327 8.13 -17.89 3.84
C LEU A 327 8.27 -16.67 4.74
N TRP A 328 7.47 -15.63 4.47
CA TRP A 328 7.43 -14.44 5.33
C TRP A 328 6.97 -14.77 6.74
N SER A 329 5.92 -15.57 6.85
CA SER A 329 5.40 -16.02 8.14
C SER A 329 6.45 -16.75 8.95
N PHE A 330 7.20 -17.67 8.33
CA PHE A 330 8.29 -18.40 8.96
C PHE A 330 9.43 -17.47 9.39
N TYR A 331 9.86 -16.56 8.51
CA TYR A 331 10.91 -15.59 8.83
C TYR A 331 10.55 -14.74 10.06
N PHE A 332 9.35 -14.16 10.07
CA PHE A 332 8.87 -13.37 11.22
C PHE A 332 8.64 -14.22 12.47
N ALA A 333 8.22 -15.48 12.32
CA ALA A 333 8.10 -16.41 13.45
C ALA A 333 9.46 -16.68 14.11
N VAL A 334 10.49 -16.98 13.33
CA VAL A 334 11.85 -17.22 13.85
C VAL A 334 12.36 -16.01 14.62
N LEU A 335 12.29 -14.81 14.04
CA LEU A 335 12.72 -13.59 14.72
C LEU A 335 11.87 -13.29 15.97
N GLY A 336 10.56 -13.47 15.87
CA GLY A 336 9.63 -13.30 16.99
C GLY A 336 9.93 -14.23 18.16
N ILE A 337 10.19 -15.52 17.89
CA ILE A 337 10.52 -16.50 18.93
C ILE A 337 11.89 -16.24 19.55
N ILE A 338 12.90 -15.80 18.78
CA ILE A 338 14.20 -15.39 19.34
C ILE A 338 14.00 -14.26 20.37
N LEU A 339 13.24 -13.22 20.01
CA LEU A 339 12.93 -12.12 20.93
C LEU A 339 12.07 -12.57 22.12
N LEU A 340 11.16 -13.52 21.92
CA LEU A 340 10.33 -14.07 22.99
C LEU A 340 11.22 -14.74 24.05
N VAL A 341 12.12 -15.62 23.61
CA VAL A 341 13.05 -16.33 24.49
C VAL A 341 14.01 -15.35 25.17
N ALA A 342 14.49 -14.33 24.44
CA ALA A 342 15.32 -13.27 25.01
C ALA A 342 14.60 -12.52 26.14
N SER A 343 13.31 -12.20 25.96
CA SER A 343 12.52 -11.50 26.98
C SER A 343 12.32 -12.27 28.29
N GLN A 344 12.53 -13.59 28.27
CA GLN A 344 12.37 -14.48 29.42
C GLN A 344 13.67 -14.65 30.24
N ASN A 345 14.67 -13.80 30.05
CA ASN A 345 15.95 -13.76 30.80
C ASN A 345 16.87 -15.00 30.66
N LYS A 346 16.63 -15.92 29.72
CA LYS A 346 17.49 -17.10 29.52
C LYS A 346 18.62 -16.92 28.51
N PHE A 347 18.68 -15.78 27.80
CA PHE A 347 19.54 -15.64 26.61
C PHE A 347 20.84 -14.86 26.82
N VAL A 348 21.08 -14.28 28.01
CA VAL A 348 22.22 -13.36 28.23
C VAL A 348 23.58 -14.10 28.31
N THR A 349 23.62 -15.43 28.34
CA THR A 349 24.88 -16.21 28.37
C THR A 349 24.81 -17.50 27.53
N ALA A 350 24.23 -17.46 26.33
CA ALA A 350 24.07 -18.66 25.50
C ALA A 350 25.33 -18.98 24.67
N ASN A 351 26.17 -19.89 25.16
CA ASN A 351 26.95 -20.76 24.28
C ASN A 351 25.99 -21.53 23.36
N PHE A 352 26.30 -21.68 22.07
CA PHE A 352 25.50 -22.46 21.11
C PHE A 352 25.57 -23.98 21.41
N SER A 353 24.98 -24.42 22.53
CA SER A 353 24.83 -25.84 22.86
C SER A 353 23.53 -26.41 22.26
N LEU A 354 23.51 -27.72 22.03
CA LEU A 354 22.34 -28.45 21.49
C LEU A 354 21.07 -28.27 22.36
N GLU A 355 21.25 -28.10 23.68
CA GLU A 355 20.19 -27.80 24.65
C GLU A 355 19.50 -26.46 24.36
N ASN A 356 20.25 -25.43 23.96
CA ASN A 356 19.71 -24.13 23.59
C ASN A 356 18.90 -24.16 22.28
N GLY A 357 19.19 -25.13 21.40
CA GLY A 357 18.39 -25.39 20.20
C GLY A 357 16.94 -25.80 20.51
N LYS A 358 16.73 -26.62 21.55
CA LYS A 358 15.38 -27.06 21.98
C LYS A 358 14.52 -25.91 22.48
N ILE A 359 15.13 -24.92 23.14
CA ILE A 359 14.45 -23.73 23.69
C ILE A 359 13.80 -22.90 22.57
N LEU A 360 14.44 -22.81 21.40
CA LEU A 360 13.88 -22.12 20.23
C LEU A 360 12.97 -23.02 19.39
N ALA A 361 13.34 -24.29 19.22
CA ALA A 361 12.63 -25.21 18.34
C ALA A 361 11.20 -25.49 18.82
N LEU A 362 10.98 -25.73 20.12
CA LEU A 362 9.65 -26.10 20.61
C LEU A 362 8.60 -24.96 20.45
N PRO A 363 8.86 -23.70 20.85
CA PRO A 363 7.93 -22.60 20.58
C PRO A 363 7.71 -22.37 19.08
N LEU A 364 8.75 -22.52 18.26
CA LEU A 364 8.62 -22.39 16.81
C LEU A 364 7.73 -23.48 16.21
N ILE A 365 7.92 -24.75 16.59
CA ILE A 365 7.06 -25.87 16.15
C ILE A 365 5.62 -25.63 16.57
N LYS A 366 5.37 -25.23 17.83
CA LYS A 366 4.03 -24.89 18.32
C LYS A 366 3.41 -23.77 17.49
N TRP A 367 4.16 -22.70 17.20
CA TRP A 367 3.68 -21.56 16.44
C TRP A 367 3.36 -21.94 14.99
N ILE A 368 4.26 -22.62 14.28
CA ILE A 368 4.03 -23.05 12.89
C ILE A 368 2.87 -24.04 12.81
N SER A 369 2.76 -24.98 13.76
CA SER A 369 1.61 -25.90 13.83
C SER A 369 0.30 -25.13 14.02
N PHE A 370 0.29 -24.12 14.88
CA PHE A 370 -0.86 -23.25 15.08
C PHE A 370 -1.25 -22.49 13.80
N LEU A 371 -0.28 -21.97 13.05
CA LEU A 371 -0.55 -21.31 11.78
C LEU A 371 -1.14 -22.27 10.74
N ALA A 372 -0.71 -23.54 10.74
CA ALA A 372 -1.33 -24.58 9.90
C ALA A 372 -2.79 -24.84 10.31
N VAL A 373 -3.09 -24.86 11.62
CA VAL A 373 -4.48 -24.93 12.10
C VAL A 373 -5.29 -23.72 11.65
N VAL A 374 -4.75 -22.50 11.77
CA VAL A 374 -5.42 -21.28 11.28
C VAL A 374 -5.73 -21.38 9.79
N ARG A 375 -4.75 -21.82 8.99
CA ARG A 375 -4.94 -22.04 7.54
C ARG A 375 -6.03 -23.06 7.26
N GLY A 376 -6.09 -24.16 8.02
CA GLY A 376 -7.12 -25.18 7.94
C GLY A 376 -8.51 -24.64 8.32
N CYS A 377 -8.63 -23.91 9.43
CA CYS A 377 -9.89 -23.28 9.83
C CYS A 377 -10.40 -22.30 8.78
N PHE A 378 -9.50 -21.50 8.17
CA PHE A 378 -9.87 -20.56 7.12
C PHE A 378 -10.28 -21.27 5.83
N TRP A 379 -9.60 -22.36 5.48
CA TRP A 379 -9.97 -23.21 4.36
C TRP A 379 -11.40 -23.72 4.54
N ILE A 380 -11.70 -24.37 5.67
CA ILE A 380 -13.06 -24.86 5.95
C ILE A 380 -14.07 -23.70 5.90
N TYR A 381 -13.75 -22.57 6.53
CA TYR A 381 -14.59 -21.36 6.49
C TYR A 381 -14.90 -20.90 5.06
N ASN A 382 -13.93 -20.94 4.16
CA ASN A 382 -14.11 -20.51 2.77
C ASN A 382 -15.03 -21.46 1.99
N TYR A 383 -14.90 -22.77 2.18
CA TYR A 383 -15.63 -23.76 1.37
C TYR A 383 -17.01 -24.16 1.91
N VAL A 384 -17.45 -23.63 3.06
CA VAL A 384 -18.82 -23.82 3.55
C VAL A 384 -19.75 -22.66 3.14
N ASN A 385 -21.05 -22.94 3.18
CA ASN A 385 -22.09 -21.94 2.88
C ASN A 385 -22.06 -20.76 3.88
N LYS A 386 -22.59 -19.60 3.44
CA LYS A 386 -22.57 -18.34 4.20
C LYS A 386 -23.24 -18.41 5.57
N ARG A 387 -24.24 -19.28 5.77
CA ARG A 387 -24.93 -19.46 7.05
C ARG A 387 -24.03 -20.20 8.06
N THR A 388 -23.35 -21.24 7.61
CA THR A 388 -22.39 -21.99 8.43
C THR A 388 -21.14 -21.17 8.76
N ARG A 389 -20.73 -20.24 7.87
CA ARG A 389 -19.62 -19.31 8.12
C ARG A 389 -19.78 -18.49 9.41
N ILE A 390 -21.01 -18.27 9.89
CA ILE A 390 -21.27 -17.59 11.18
C ILE A 390 -20.51 -18.31 12.29
N TRP A 391 -20.73 -19.61 12.44
CA TRP A 391 -20.14 -20.41 13.52
C TRP A 391 -18.63 -20.56 13.40
N LEU A 392 -18.11 -20.68 12.18
CA LEU A 392 -16.66 -20.82 11.92
C LEU A 392 -15.88 -19.51 12.08
N TYR A 393 -16.55 -18.36 12.01
CA TYR A 393 -15.89 -17.07 12.25
C TYR A 393 -15.46 -16.92 13.72
N PHE A 394 -16.18 -17.54 14.66
CA PHE A 394 -15.84 -17.50 16.09
C PHE A 394 -14.50 -18.19 16.41
N PRO A 395 -14.25 -19.46 16.01
CA PRO A 395 -12.93 -20.08 16.09
C PRO A 395 -11.82 -19.25 15.44
N LEU A 396 -12.07 -18.62 14.28
CA LEU A 396 -11.06 -17.75 13.65
C LEU A 396 -10.71 -16.53 14.52
N GLN A 397 -11.69 -15.94 15.21
CA GLN A 397 -11.42 -14.85 16.15
C GLN A 397 -10.71 -15.36 17.41
N ILE A 398 -11.06 -16.55 17.91
CA ILE A 398 -10.32 -17.19 19.00
C ILE A 398 -8.86 -17.38 18.58
N CYS A 399 -8.57 -17.99 17.44
CA CYS A 399 -7.22 -18.18 16.96
C CYS A 399 -6.45 -16.85 16.89
N ARG A 400 -7.08 -15.80 16.33
CA ARG A 400 -6.46 -14.47 16.20
C ARG A 400 -5.99 -13.85 17.51
N TYR A 401 -6.64 -14.15 18.63
CA TYR A 401 -6.34 -13.52 19.92
C TYR A 401 -5.71 -14.48 20.93
N PHE A 402 -6.23 -15.70 21.05
CA PHE A 402 -5.77 -16.71 22.00
C PHE A 402 -4.62 -17.56 21.48
N GLY A 403 -4.32 -17.56 20.18
CA GLY A 403 -3.25 -18.38 19.60
C GLY A 403 -1.87 -18.18 20.24
N TYR A 404 -1.59 -16.97 20.73
CA TYR A 404 -0.34 -16.62 21.41
C TYR A 404 -0.18 -17.33 22.77
N LEU A 405 -1.25 -17.85 23.37
CA LEU A 405 -1.17 -18.64 24.62
C LEU A 405 -0.32 -19.90 24.49
N LEU A 406 -0.14 -20.40 23.27
CA LEU A 406 0.68 -21.59 23.02
C LEU A 406 2.15 -21.39 23.39
N ILE A 407 2.61 -20.14 23.43
CA ILE A 407 4.01 -19.78 23.60
C ILE A 407 4.26 -18.77 24.72
N THR A 408 3.22 -18.05 25.19
CA THR A 408 3.36 -17.08 26.29
C THR A 408 2.09 -17.02 27.17
N PRO A 409 2.22 -17.01 28.51
CA PRO A 409 1.08 -16.98 29.41
C PRO A 409 0.47 -15.58 29.53
N ILE A 410 -0.78 -15.51 30.01
CA ILE A 410 -1.47 -14.28 30.41
C ILE A 410 -2.14 -14.47 31.78
N ASN A 411 -2.57 -13.37 32.40
CA ASN A 411 -3.37 -13.40 33.62
C ASN A 411 -4.87 -13.27 33.30
N LEU A 412 -5.69 -13.22 34.36
CA LEU A 412 -7.15 -13.13 34.24
C LEU A 412 -7.59 -11.83 33.54
N VAL A 413 -7.01 -10.69 33.88
CA VAL A 413 -7.35 -9.39 33.26
C VAL A 413 -7.07 -9.40 31.75
N GLY A 414 -5.91 -9.91 31.36
CA GLY A 414 -5.56 -10.12 29.95
C GLY A 414 -6.55 -11.05 29.24
N THR A 415 -6.99 -12.11 29.91
CA THR A 415 -7.98 -13.07 29.39
C THR A 415 -9.33 -12.39 29.14
N ILE A 416 -9.82 -11.59 30.09
CA ILE A 416 -11.08 -10.84 29.95
C ILE A 416 -11.03 -9.92 28.72
N LEU A 417 -9.90 -9.24 28.49
CA LEU A 417 -9.72 -8.39 27.31
C LEU A 417 -9.79 -9.22 26.00
N LEU A 418 -9.13 -10.37 25.94
CA LEU A 418 -9.17 -11.22 24.74
C LEU A 418 -10.59 -11.76 24.48
N VAL A 419 -11.30 -12.24 25.52
CA VAL A 419 -12.70 -12.68 25.41
C VAL A 419 -13.57 -11.53 24.89
N THR A 420 -13.43 -10.35 25.48
CA THR A 420 -14.18 -9.16 25.08
C THR A 420 -13.96 -8.84 23.60
N GLN A 421 -12.71 -8.90 23.15
CA GLN A 421 -12.38 -8.59 21.76
C GLN A 421 -12.92 -9.64 20.78
N VAL A 422 -12.84 -10.92 21.13
CA VAL A 422 -13.44 -12.01 20.35
C VAL A 422 -14.94 -11.77 20.19
N LEU A 423 -15.65 -11.48 21.28
CA LEU A 423 -17.09 -11.20 21.26
C LEU A 423 -17.42 -9.94 20.46
N THR A 424 -16.64 -8.88 20.62
CA THR A 424 -16.83 -7.61 19.92
C THR A 424 -16.60 -7.73 18.41
N ARG A 425 -15.78 -8.68 17.94
CA ARG A 425 -15.67 -8.99 16.51
C ARG A 425 -16.74 -9.96 16.04
N TYR A 426 -17.11 -10.93 16.87
CA TYR A 426 -18.06 -11.98 16.54
C TYR A 426 -19.51 -11.48 16.46
N MET A 427 -20.00 -10.78 17.49
CA MET A 427 -21.39 -10.32 17.57
C MET A 427 -21.80 -9.45 16.36
N PRO A 428 -21.01 -8.43 15.93
CA PRO A 428 -21.35 -7.71 14.72
C PRO A 428 -21.39 -8.62 13.48
N TYR A 429 -20.48 -9.58 13.37
CA TYR A 429 -20.49 -10.48 12.22
C TYR A 429 -21.74 -11.36 12.17
N VAL A 430 -22.23 -11.83 13.33
CA VAL A 430 -23.50 -12.55 13.46
C VAL A 430 -24.65 -11.67 12.97
N LEU A 431 -24.76 -10.45 13.50
CA LEU A 431 -25.79 -9.49 13.09
C LEU A 431 -25.71 -9.18 11.59
N TYR A 432 -24.50 -9.10 11.02
CA TYR A 432 -24.29 -8.77 9.61
C TYR A 432 -24.87 -9.85 8.72
N ARG A 433 -24.64 -11.11 9.09
CA ARG A 433 -25.12 -12.27 8.34
C ARG A 433 -26.61 -12.46 8.49
N TYR A 434 -27.18 -12.26 9.68
CA TYR A 434 -28.63 -12.32 9.87
C TYR A 434 -29.38 -11.13 9.23
N GLY A 435 -28.74 -9.95 9.12
CA GLY A 435 -29.26 -8.79 8.38
C GLY A 435 -29.16 -8.89 6.85
N GLY A 436 -28.87 -10.08 6.31
CA GLY A 436 -28.81 -10.35 4.87
C GLY A 436 -27.47 -10.04 4.21
N GLY A 437 -26.42 -9.68 4.97
CA GLY A 437 -25.07 -9.48 4.45
C GLY A 437 -24.92 -8.29 3.50
N LYS A 438 -25.82 -7.29 3.58
CA LYS A 438 -25.72 -6.03 2.84
C LYS A 438 -25.30 -4.91 3.79
N MET A 439 -24.30 -4.12 3.39
CA MET A 439 -23.85 -2.97 4.20
C MET A 439 -24.96 -1.92 4.38
N GLU A 440 -25.94 -1.84 3.49
CA GLU A 440 -27.08 -0.91 3.58
C GLU A 440 -28.04 -1.24 4.73
N ASN A 441 -28.15 -2.52 5.10
CA ASN A 441 -28.98 -2.99 6.22
C ASN A 441 -28.20 -3.02 7.55
N TRP A 442 -26.97 -2.54 7.55
CA TRP A 442 -26.07 -2.63 8.68
C TRP A 442 -26.36 -1.52 9.69
N SER A 443 -26.99 -1.86 10.82
CA SER A 443 -26.99 -0.95 11.97
C SER A 443 -25.54 -0.69 12.37
N GLN A 444 -25.15 0.58 12.46
CA GLN A 444 -23.78 0.98 12.80
C GLN A 444 -23.50 0.69 14.28
N LEU A 445 -23.41 -0.58 14.66
CA LEU A 445 -23.10 -0.97 16.02
C LEU A 445 -21.74 -0.35 16.41
N PRO A 446 -21.69 0.50 17.45
CA PRO A 446 -20.48 1.22 17.81
C PRO A 446 -19.49 0.25 18.46
N LYS A 447 -18.69 -0.46 17.64
CA LYS A 447 -17.79 -1.54 18.07
C LYS A 447 -16.90 -1.18 19.25
N ARG A 448 -16.37 0.05 19.28
CA ARG A 448 -15.49 0.53 20.37
C ARG A 448 -16.24 0.69 21.68
N LEU A 449 -17.47 1.22 21.62
CA LEU A 449 -18.35 1.30 22.78
C LEU A 449 -18.74 -0.10 23.26
N LEU A 450 -19.10 -1.00 22.35
CA LEU A 450 -19.39 -2.40 22.70
C LEU A 450 -18.21 -3.07 23.40
N CYS A 451 -16.98 -2.89 22.90
CA CYS A 451 -15.77 -3.39 23.55
C CYS A 451 -15.65 -2.89 24.98
N CYS A 452 -15.80 -1.57 25.19
CA CYS A 452 -15.73 -0.96 26.51
C CYS A 452 -16.80 -1.53 27.46
N LEU A 453 -18.05 -1.61 27.00
CA LEU A 453 -19.18 -2.12 27.81
C LEU A 453 -19.00 -3.59 28.18
N VAL A 454 -18.62 -4.45 27.21
CA VAL A 454 -18.40 -5.89 27.47
C VAL A 454 -17.22 -6.09 28.42
N PHE A 455 -16.13 -5.33 28.26
CA PHE A 455 -14.97 -5.42 29.15
C PHE A 455 -15.36 -5.03 30.58
N VAL A 456 -15.99 -3.87 30.76
CA VAL A 456 -16.44 -3.37 32.07
C VAL A 456 -17.41 -4.37 32.70
N PHE A 457 -18.38 -4.86 31.93
CA PHE A 457 -19.36 -5.84 32.42
C PHE A 457 -18.70 -7.11 32.95
N ILE A 458 -17.83 -7.76 32.17
CA ILE A 458 -17.17 -9.01 32.58
C ILE A 458 -16.24 -8.77 33.77
N LEU A 459 -15.47 -7.68 33.75
CA LEU A 459 -14.55 -7.34 34.84
C LEU A 459 -15.32 -7.07 36.14
N SER A 460 -16.36 -6.24 36.10
CA SER A 460 -17.19 -5.95 37.27
C SER A 460 -17.90 -7.19 37.80
N ALA A 461 -18.46 -8.03 36.92
CA ALA A 461 -19.11 -9.27 37.32
C ALA A 461 -18.15 -10.22 38.05
N LEU A 462 -16.92 -10.36 37.54
CA LEU A 462 -15.89 -11.18 38.18
C LEU A 462 -15.42 -10.58 39.51
N THR A 463 -15.23 -9.27 39.59
CA THR A 463 -14.86 -8.60 40.86
C THR A 463 -15.93 -8.74 41.93
N VAL A 464 -17.21 -8.57 41.58
CA VAL A 464 -18.31 -8.79 42.51
C VAL A 464 -18.40 -10.27 42.91
N GLY A 465 -18.26 -11.18 41.94
CA GLY A 465 -18.35 -12.62 42.18
C GLY A 465 -17.19 -13.18 43.02
N SER A 466 -15.98 -12.63 42.89
CA SER A 466 -14.82 -13.05 43.68
C SER A 466 -14.68 -12.31 45.01
N GLY A 467 -15.33 -11.14 45.16
CA GLY A 467 -15.09 -10.21 46.26
C GLY A 467 -13.73 -9.52 46.22
N ASP A 468 -12.99 -9.62 45.11
CA ASP A 468 -11.63 -9.10 44.98
C ASP A 468 -11.58 -7.81 44.13
N CYS A 469 -11.61 -6.67 44.83
CA CYS A 469 -11.48 -5.34 44.21
C CYS A 469 -10.11 -5.11 43.55
N SER A 470 -9.09 -5.92 43.85
CA SER A 470 -7.76 -5.79 43.24
C SER A 470 -7.79 -6.03 41.73
N LEU A 471 -8.78 -6.78 41.23
CA LEU A 471 -8.95 -7.02 39.80
C LEU A 471 -9.23 -5.73 39.00
N ILE A 472 -10.02 -4.79 39.55
CA ILE A 472 -10.32 -3.50 38.91
C ILE A 472 -9.17 -2.51 39.13
N LEU A 473 -8.59 -2.52 40.33
CA LEU A 473 -7.53 -1.58 40.72
C LEU A 473 -6.14 -1.98 40.19
N ASN A 474 -6.02 -3.13 39.53
CA ASN A 474 -4.80 -3.57 38.90
C ASN A 474 -4.36 -2.59 37.80
N GLN A 475 -3.06 -2.27 37.74
CA GLN A 475 -2.51 -1.34 36.75
C GLN A 475 -2.83 -1.73 35.30
N GLN A 476 -2.86 -3.03 34.98
CA GLN A 476 -3.25 -3.53 33.67
C GLN A 476 -4.72 -3.23 33.39
N ALA A 477 -5.61 -3.50 34.36
CA ALA A 477 -7.03 -3.25 34.22
C ALA A 477 -7.31 -1.76 34.02
N LEU A 478 -6.66 -0.89 34.79
CA LEU A 478 -6.73 0.56 34.63
C LEU A 478 -6.23 1.04 33.27
N ALA A 479 -5.10 0.49 32.78
CA ALA A 479 -4.58 0.81 31.46
C ALA A 479 -5.54 0.39 30.33
N ILE A 480 -6.15 -0.79 30.45
CA ILE A 480 -7.14 -1.29 29.50
C ILE A 480 -8.42 -0.45 29.55
N LEU A 481 -8.91 -0.09 30.75
CA LEU A 481 -10.06 0.80 30.90
C LEU A 481 -9.80 2.15 30.25
N LEU A 482 -8.65 2.78 30.52
CA LEU A 482 -8.27 4.04 29.90
C LEU A 482 -8.25 3.93 28.37
N TRP A 483 -7.64 2.86 27.83
CA TRP A 483 -7.63 2.61 26.38
C TRP A 483 -9.04 2.43 25.80
N CYS A 484 -9.89 1.62 26.45
CA CYS A 484 -11.29 1.42 26.05
C CYS A 484 -12.08 2.73 26.06
N PHE A 485 -11.92 3.56 27.11
CA PHE A 485 -12.59 4.85 27.22
C PHE A 485 -12.10 5.85 26.16
N LEU A 486 -10.79 5.93 25.89
CA LEU A 486 -10.27 6.80 24.83
C LEU A 486 -10.80 6.40 23.45
N GLN A 487 -10.92 5.09 23.19
CA GLN A 487 -11.46 4.57 21.94
C GLN A 487 -12.97 4.82 21.79
N ALA A 488 -13.73 4.69 22.87
CA ALA A 488 -15.18 4.88 22.90
C ALA A 488 -15.61 6.34 23.12
N GLY A 489 -14.68 7.21 23.57
CA GLY A 489 -14.99 8.50 24.18
C GLY A 489 -15.83 9.44 23.32
N TYR A 490 -15.53 9.52 22.02
CA TYR A 490 -16.34 10.34 21.10
C TYR A 490 -17.80 9.88 21.04
N ARG A 491 -18.04 8.56 20.95
CA ARG A 491 -19.40 7.99 20.92
C ARG A 491 -20.07 8.13 22.28
N ILE A 492 -19.38 7.83 23.38
CA ILE A 492 -19.90 8.03 24.74
C ILE A 492 -20.37 9.47 24.92
N TRP A 493 -19.56 10.44 24.51
CA TRP A 493 -19.90 11.85 24.61
C TRP A 493 -21.09 12.25 23.73
N GLN A 494 -21.20 11.68 22.52
CA GLN A 494 -22.37 11.89 21.66
C GLN A 494 -23.66 11.35 22.31
N GLU A 495 -23.63 10.11 22.80
CA GLU A 495 -24.78 9.49 23.46
C GLU A 495 -25.18 10.28 24.72
N VAL A 496 -24.21 10.66 25.56
CA VAL A 496 -24.46 11.47 26.77
C VAL A 496 -25.10 12.82 26.43
N ARG A 497 -24.70 13.47 25.33
CA ARG A 497 -25.33 14.72 24.86
C ARG A 497 -26.74 14.53 24.30
N GLN A 498 -27.09 13.33 23.88
CA GLN A 498 -28.41 13.00 23.38
C GLN A 498 -29.37 12.55 24.47
N ILE A 499 -28.89 12.34 25.71
CA ILE A 499 -29.74 12.03 26.86
C ILE A 499 -30.73 13.18 27.04
N LYS A 500 -31.99 12.88 26.76
CA LYS A 500 -33.13 13.76 26.97
C LYS A 500 -34.23 12.93 27.66
N PRO A 501 -35.00 13.52 28.57
CA PRO A 501 -36.19 12.88 29.08
C PRO A 501 -37.12 12.45 27.94
N ILE A 502 -37.76 11.28 28.04
CA ILE A 502 -38.62 10.72 26.97
C ILE A 502 -39.70 11.73 26.52
N TYR A 503 -40.25 12.52 27.45
CA TYR A 503 -41.25 13.55 27.14
C TYR A 503 -40.74 14.70 26.27
N SER A 504 -39.42 14.85 26.14
CA SER A 504 -38.74 15.85 25.30
C SER A 504 -38.10 15.24 24.05
N ASP A 505 -38.27 13.92 23.88
CA ASP A 505 -37.82 13.19 22.71
C ASP A 505 -38.93 13.15 21.66
N GLY A 506 -38.81 14.00 20.64
CA GLY A 506 -39.79 14.13 19.55
C GLY A 506 -39.95 12.87 18.69
N THR A 507 -39.15 11.83 18.90
CA THR A 507 -39.30 10.53 18.22
C THR A 507 -40.35 9.63 18.86
N ASN A 508 -40.75 9.90 20.10
CA ASN A 508 -41.71 9.10 20.88
C ASN A 508 -43.10 9.73 20.95
N GLN A 509 -43.46 10.61 20.00
CA GLN A 509 -44.83 11.11 19.93
C GLN A 509 -45.77 9.92 19.71
N VAL A 510 -46.53 9.58 20.76
CA VAL A 510 -47.68 8.70 20.64
C VAL A 510 -48.57 9.35 19.60
N ALA A 511 -48.75 8.70 18.44
CA ALA A 511 -49.73 9.15 17.47
C ALA A 511 -51.05 9.32 18.23
N GLU A 512 -51.48 10.58 18.42
CA GLU A 512 -52.82 10.85 18.92
C GLU A 512 -53.75 10.09 17.98
N LYS A 513 -54.32 9.00 18.49
CA LYS A 513 -55.52 8.43 17.89
C LYS A 513 -56.52 9.56 17.97
N LEU A 514 -56.75 10.19 16.82
CA LEU A 514 -57.97 10.94 16.53
C LEU A 514 -59.13 10.01 16.92
N ALA A 515 -59.60 10.20 18.15
CA ALA A 515 -60.89 9.73 18.61
C ALA A 515 -61.81 10.95 18.46
N ASP A 516 -62.88 10.72 17.70
CA ASP A 516 -63.91 11.68 17.31
C ASP A 516 -64.49 12.51 18.47
#